data_AF-A0A3C0W5Z7-F1
#
_entry.id   AF-A0A3C0W5Z7-F1
#
_cell.length_a   1.000
_cell.length_b   1.000
_cell.length_c   1.000
_cell.angle_alpha   90.00
_cell.angle_beta   90.00
_cell.angle_gamma   90.00
#
_symmetry.space_group_name_H-M   'P 1'
#
loop_
_entity.id
_entity.type
_entity.pdbx_description
1 polymer ?
#
loop_
_entity_poly.entity_id
_entity_poly.type
_entity_poly.pdbx_seq_one_letter_code
_entity_poly.pdbx_strand_id
1 'polypeptide(L)'
;GARARVERLMDICDQAPAEGAPRALVLVPVEQILCELLGSRHGLAQVLGPGLDQGASLAAVVRMAAPREVDAVLAQDARLSLLAPPILGPVRRLGERLAAGEFPLLAASLARMVLRELMSQRRLRPGDAVGEIEILRVLAMALTATAGRLLTLEEVQTAFIERSKGLVAADFVAAYVKDCTSVLFEAERLTRLCENVTGAANKRAAARWLDACVASLRFETEMRARTPGAPPPGQRLMALAELQRGVRKAGLSQRETQGVIEALGAVGGSIEADARLTAQLARAPVPVPQKLAVLLRLAAGETGPSGPVAERARAEAVRLMRAPDARAALSAEPRAVQALRPLMQAVGLAA
;
A
#
# COMPACT_ATOMS: atom_id res chain seq x y z
N GLY A 1 18.34 -32.78 -12.45
CA GLY A 1 16.99 -32.20 -12.25
C GLY A 1 16.67 -31.19 -13.35
N ALA A 2 15.47 -30.61 -13.35
CA ALA A 2 15.02 -29.69 -14.41
C ALA A 2 15.97 -28.51 -14.67
N ARG A 3 16.56 -27.91 -13.62
CA ARG A 3 17.54 -26.81 -13.77
C ARG A 3 18.75 -27.16 -14.64
N ALA A 4 19.30 -28.36 -14.49
CA ALA A 4 20.42 -28.82 -15.32
C ALA A 4 20.00 -29.10 -16.77
N ARG A 5 18.72 -29.43 -17.00
CA ARG A 5 18.18 -29.52 -18.37
C ARG A 5 18.09 -28.14 -19.00
N VAL A 6 17.62 -27.12 -18.26
CA VAL A 6 17.63 -25.72 -18.73
C VAL A 6 19.04 -25.28 -19.10
N GLU A 7 20.05 -25.57 -18.26
CA GLU A 7 21.46 -25.26 -18.57
C GLU A 7 21.88 -25.86 -19.93
N ARG A 8 21.67 -27.17 -20.12
CA ARG A 8 22.02 -27.84 -21.38
C ARG A 8 21.27 -27.27 -22.59
N LEU A 9 20.01 -26.89 -22.42
CA LEU A 9 19.24 -26.24 -23.49
C LEU A 9 19.81 -24.86 -23.83
N MET A 10 20.28 -24.11 -22.85
CA MET A 10 20.97 -22.84 -23.09
C MET A 10 22.32 -23.05 -23.80
N ASP A 11 23.08 -24.09 -23.43
CA ASP A 11 24.34 -24.44 -24.10
C ASP A 11 24.12 -24.80 -25.57
N ILE A 12 23.03 -25.52 -25.88
CA ILE A 12 22.62 -25.81 -27.27
C ILE A 12 22.29 -24.51 -28.02
N CYS A 13 21.59 -23.57 -27.37
CA CYS A 13 21.25 -22.29 -27.98
C CYS A 13 22.47 -21.38 -28.22
N ASP A 14 23.50 -21.48 -27.38
CA ASP A 14 24.75 -20.73 -27.56
C ASP A 14 25.55 -21.21 -28.78
N GLN A 15 25.38 -22.49 -29.15
CA GLN A 15 26.01 -23.10 -30.33
C GLN A 15 25.14 -22.99 -31.59
N ALA A 16 23.93 -22.42 -31.48
CA ALA A 16 23.04 -22.27 -32.61
C ALA A 16 23.60 -21.26 -33.63
N PRO A 17 23.35 -21.45 -34.93
CA PRO A 17 23.68 -20.46 -35.95
C PRO A 17 23.09 -19.08 -35.63
N ALA A 18 23.75 -18.01 -36.09
CA ALA A 18 23.37 -16.64 -35.73
C ALA A 18 21.97 -16.24 -36.23
N GLU A 19 21.59 -16.62 -37.45
CA GLU A 19 20.30 -16.27 -38.07
C GLU A 19 19.82 -17.35 -39.08
N GLY A 20 18.58 -17.20 -39.56
CA GLY A 20 18.02 -17.99 -40.66
C GLY A 20 17.42 -19.35 -40.26
N ALA A 21 17.05 -20.14 -41.27
CA ALA A 21 16.39 -21.43 -41.09
C ALA A 21 17.18 -22.45 -40.22
N PRO A 22 18.52 -22.56 -40.32
CA PRO A 22 19.29 -23.45 -39.45
C PRO A 22 19.18 -23.11 -37.96
N ARG A 23 19.08 -21.82 -37.62
CA ARG A 23 18.84 -21.37 -36.24
C ARG A 23 17.47 -21.80 -35.75
N ALA A 24 16.45 -21.68 -36.59
CA ALA A 24 15.08 -22.07 -36.26
C ALA A 24 14.97 -23.57 -35.95
N LEU A 25 15.72 -24.42 -36.67
CA LEU A 25 15.79 -25.87 -36.40
C LEU A 25 16.33 -26.20 -34.99
N VAL A 26 17.06 -25.28 -34.36
CA VAL A 26 17.54 -25.43 -32.98
C VAL A 26 16.56 -24.79 -32.00
N LEU A 27 16.18 -23.53 -32.21
CA LEU A 27 15.40 -22.78 -31.23
C LEU A 27 13.97 -23.29 -31.07
N VAL A 28 13.32 -23.74 -32.15
CA VAL A 28 11.92 -24.19 -32.08
C VAL A 28 11.77 -25.45 -31.21
N PRO A 29 12.57 -26.53 -31.40
CA PRO A 29 12.51 -27.69 -30.50
C PRO A 29 12.89 -27.34 -29.05
N VAL A 30 13.91 -26.49 -28.87
CA VAL A 30 14.30 -26.04 -27.52
C VAL A 30 13.15 -25.32 -26.83
N GLU A 31 12.48 -24.41 -27.53
CA GLU A 31 11.33 -23.67 -26.99
C GLU A 31 10.21 -24.62 -26.57
N GLN A 32 9.92 -25.64 -27.38
CA GLN A 32 8.90 -26.63 -27.10
C GLN A 32 9.20 -27.41 -25.81
N ILE A 33 10.46 -27.84 -25.64
CA ILE A 33 10.92 -28.51 -24.40
C ILE A 33 10.84 -27.55 -23.20
N LEU A 34 11.23 -26.28 -23.38
CA LEU A 34 11.12 -25.28 -22.33
C LEU A 34 9.65 -25.03 -21.93
N CYS A 35 8.73 -25.01 -22.89
CA CYS A 35 7.30 -24.89 -22.63
C CYS A 35 6.76 -26.06 -21.81
N GLU A 36 7.16 -27.29 -22.10
CA GLU A 36 6.78 -28.46 -21.31
C GLU A 36 7.38 -28.42 -19.91
N LEU A 37 8.66 -28.09 -19.81
CA LEU A 37 9.41 -28.08 -18.56
C LEU A 37 8.93 -26.97 -17.60
N LEU A 38 8.64 -25.78 -18.13
CA LEU A 38 8.18 -24.63 -17.34
C LEU A 38 6.66 -24.49 -17.30
N GLY A 39 5.92 -25.27 -18.10
CA GLY A 39 4.45 -25.26 -18.13
C GLY A 39 3.81 -25.91 -16.90
N SER A 40 4.56 -26.74 -16.17
CA SER A 40 4.10 -27.37 -14.92
C SER A 40 4.66 -26.66 -13.68
N ARG A 41 3.84 -26.56 -12.64
CA ARG A 41 4.28 -26.02 -11.32
C ARG A 41 5.46 -26.79 -10.75
N HIS A 42 5.47 -28.11 -10.93
CA HIS A 42 6.56 -28.96 -10.44
C HIS A 42 7.88 -28.66 -11.16
N GLY A 43 7.85 -28.51 -12.49
CA GLY A 43 9.02 -28.17 -13.27
C GLY A 43 9.56 -26.77 -12.94
N LEU A 44 8.68 -25.77 -12.79
CA LEU A 44 9.07 -24.43 -12.32
C LEU A 44 9.78 -24.46 -10.97
N ALA A 45 9.23 -25.18 -9.98
CA ALA A 45 9.85 -25.31 -8.67
C ALA A 45 11.24 -25.95 -8.75
N GLN A 46 11.43 -26.98 -9.59
CA GLN A 46 12.74 -27.59 -9.80
C GLN A 46 13.75 -26.67 -10.50
N VAL A 47 13.30 -25.67 -11.26
CA VAL A 47 14.17 -24.72 -11.97
C VAL A 47 14.55 -23.55 -11.08
N LEU A 48 13.55 -22.91 -10.48
CA LEU A 48 13.72 -21.73 -9.64
C LEU A 48 14.41 -22.06 -8.32
N GLY A 49 14.19 -23.28 -7.81
CA GLY A 49 14.78 -23.78 -6.57
C GLY A 49 13.71 -24.11 -5.52
N PRO A 50 14.06 -24.93 -4.52
CA PRO A 50 13.14 -25.28 -3.44
C PRO A 50 12.88 -24.07 -2.52
N GLY A 51 11.73 -24.07 -1.86
CA GLY A 51 11.44 -23.14 -0.76
C GLY A 51 10.76 -21.82 -1.14
N LEU A 52 10.49 -21.58 -2.44
CA LEU A 52 9.67 -20.44 -2.84
C LEU A 52 8.19 -20.72 -2.58
N ASP A 53 7.53 -19.80 -1.88
CA ASP A 53 6.08 -19.74 -1.87
C ASP A 53 5.54 -19.40 -3.27
N GLN A 54 4.21 -19.45 -3.43
CA GLN A 54 3.58 -19.20 -4.71
C GLN A 54 3.83 -17.77 -5.20
N GLY A 55 3.76 -16.78 -4.31
CA GLY A 55 4.00 -15.37 -4.65
C GLY A 55 5.42 -15.12 -5.16
N ALA A 56 6.41 -15.62 -4.43
CA ALA A 56 7.82 -15.51 -4.81
C ALA A 56 8.12 -16.26 -6.11
N SER A 57 7.48 -17.41 -6.33
CA SER A 57 7.58 -18.15 -7.59
C SER A 57 7.04 -17.34 -8.77
N LEU A 58 5.89 -16.68 -8.62
CA LEU A 58 5.34 -15.80 -9.66
C LEU A 58 6.23 -14.59 -9.92
N ALA A 59 6.74 -13.94 -8.87
CA ALA A 59 7.64 -12.80 -9.01
C ALA A 59 8.92 -13.20 -9.77
N ALA A 60 9.46 -14.38 -9.49
CA ALA A 60 10.61 -14.94 -10.20
C ALA A 60 10.31 -15.20 -11.68
N VAL A 61 9.13 -15.74 -12.00
CA VAL A 61 8.71 -15.96 -13.39
C VAL A 61 8.56 -14.66 -14.16
N VAL A 62 7.92 -13.65 -13.56
CA VAL A 62 7.74 -12.33 -14.21
C VAL A 62 9.11 -11.68 -14.44
N ARG A 63 10.01 -11.75 -13.45
CA ARG A 63 11.39 -11.26 -13.58
C ARG A 63 12.18 -12.02 -14.65
N MET A 64 12.00 -13.33 -14.78
CA MET A 64 12.62 -14.12 -15.84
C MET A 64 12.07 -13.75 -17.22
N ALA A 65 10.77 -13.51 -17.35
CA ALA A 65 10.13 -13.19 -18.63
C ALA A 65 10.44 -11.76 -19.13
N ALA A 66 10.68 -10.83 -18.22
CA ALA A 66 10.99 -9.44 -18.53
C ALA A 66 12.02 -8.86 -17.53
N PRO A 67 13.29 -9.30 -17.62
CA PRO A 67 14.31 -8.95 -16.63
C PRO A 67 14.61 -7.45 -16.60
N ARG A 68 14.63 -6.78 -17.75
CA ARG A 68 15.00 -5.34 -17.83
C ARG A 68 13.97 -4.46 -17.13
N GLU A 69 12.70 -4.68 -17.44
CA GLU A 69 11.57 -3.94 -16.91
C GLU A 69 11.44 -4.17 -15.40
N VAL A 70 11.56 -5.43 -14.96
CA VAL A 70 11.44 -5.77 -13.53
C VAL A 70 12.64 -5.28 -12.74
N ASP A 71 13.87 -5.44 -13.23
CA ASP A 71 15.06 -4.93 -12.54
C ASP A 71 15.04 -3.40 -12.40
N ALA A 72 14.49 -2.67 -13.39
CA ALA A 72 14.29 -1.23 -13.29
C ALA A 72 13.28 -0.84 -12.19
N VAL A 73 12.21 -1.62 -12.01
CA VAL A 73 11.26 -1.44 -10.90
C VAL A 73 11.92 -1.74 -9.56
N LEU A 74 12.69 -2.83 -9.46
CA LEU A 74 13.37 -3.24 -8.24
C LEU A 74 14.48 -2.25 -7.82
N ALA A 75 15.12 -1.58 -8.77
CA ALA A 75 16.11 -0.54 -8.50
C ALA A 75 15.52 0.72 -7.82
N GLN A 76 14.21 0.97 -7.99
CA GLN A 76 13.54 2.12 -7.38
C GLN A 76 13.15 1.88 -5.91
N ASP A 77 13.02 0.62 -5.50
CA ASP A 77 12.64 0.26 -4.13
C ASP A 77 13.35 -1.01 -3.66
N ALA A 78 14.36 -0.82 -2.81
CA ALA A 78 15.15 -1.90 -2.23
C ALA A 78 14.32 -2.91 -1.42
N ARG A 79 13.14 -2.53 -0.90
CA ARG A 79 12.25 -3.46 -0.20
C ARG A 79 11.62 -4.48 -1.15
N LEU A 80 11.31 -4.08 -2.38
CA LEU A 80 10.79 -4.99 -3.41
C LEU A 80 11.85 -6.05 -3.79
N SER A 81 13.14 -5.69 -3.73
CA SER A 81 14.24 -6.61 -4.01
C SER A 81 14.37 -7.76 -3.00
N LEU A 82 13.86 -7.59 -1.77
CA LEU A 82 13.79 -8.67 -0.77
C LEU A 82 12.68 -9.69 -1.07
N LEU A 83 11.63 -9.26 -1.78
CA LEU A 83 10.44 -10.06 -2.05
C LEU A 83 10.51 -10.76 -3.42
N ALA A 84 11.25 -10.19 -4.38
CA ALA A 84 11.50 -10.79 -5.68
C ALA A 84 12.88 -11.46 -5.71
N PRO A 85 12.97 -12.81 -5.65
CA PRO A 85 14.25 -13.50 -5.57
C PRO A 85 15.13 -13.19 -6.81
N PRO A 86 16.46 -13.16 -6.65
CA PRO A 86 17.37 -12.98 -7.77
C PRO A 86 17.30 -14.16 -8.74
N ILE A 87 17.30 -13.85 -10.04
CA ILE A 87 17.36 -14.85 -11.09
C ILE A 87 18.83 -15.10 -11.45
N LEU A 88 19.31 -16.33 -11.23
CA LEU A 88 20.73 -16.69 -11.34
C LEU A 88 20.97 -17.88 -12.29
N GLY A 89 22.18 -17.97 -12.82
CA GLY A 89 22.67 -19.10 -13.63
C GLY A 89 21.82 -19.38 -14.88
N PRO A 90 21.36 -20.63 -15.11
CA PRO A 90 20.62 -21.00 -16.34
C PRO A 90 19.37 -20.17 -16.55
N VAL A 91 18.68 -19.82 -15.45
CA VAL A 91 17.42 -19.07 -15.49
C VAL A 91 17.67 -17.62 -15.92
N ARG A 92 18.83 -17.05 -15.56
CA ARG A 92 19.24 -15.71 -16.01
C ARG A 92 19.53 -15.69 -17.51
N ARG A 93 20.29 -16.69 -18.00
CA ARG A 93 20.57 -16.87 -19.43
C ARG A 93 19.27 -17.02 -20.24
N LEU A 94 18.33 -17.83 -19.74
CA LEU A 94 17.01 -17.96 -20.35
C LEU A 94 16.24 -16.63 -20.38
N GLY A 95 16.28 -15.86 -19.28
CA GLY A 95 15.65 -14.55 -19.21
C GLY A 95 16.23 -13.54 -20.21
N GLU A 96 17.54 -13.55 -20.45
CA GLU A 96 18.18 -12.71 -21.46
C GLU A 96 17.69 -13.04 -22.88
N ARG A 97 17.52 -14.33 -23.19
CA ARG A 97 16.99 -14.79 -24.48
C ARG A 97 15.50 -14.47 -24.66
N LEU A 98 14.70 -14.60 -23.59
CA LEU A 98 13.31 -14.13 -23.56
C LEU A 98 13.24 -12.61 -23.78
N ALA A 99 14.16 -11.86 -23.16
CA ALA A 99 14.26 -10.42 -23.35
C ALA A 99 14.62 -10.03 -24.80
N ALA A 100 15.39 -10.88 -25.49
CA ALA A 100 15.75 -10.75 -26.90
C ALA A 100 14.64 -11.21 -27.87
N GLY A 101 13.54 -11.77 -27.38
CA GLY A 101 12.42 -12.22 -28.21
C GLY A 101 12.64 -13.57 -28.91
N GLU A 102 13.60 -14.36 -28.45
CA GLU A 102 13.96 -15.65 -29.09
C GLU A 102 12.96 -16.77 -28.82
N PHE A 103 12.16 -16.64 -27.75
CA PHE A 103 11.18 -17.65 -27.32
C PHE A 103 9.79 -17.04 -27.10
N PRO A 104 9.08 -16.64 -28.18
CA PRO A 104 7.78 -15.98 -28.08
C PRO A 104 6.65 -16.89 -27.55
N LEU A 105 6.64 -18.19 -27.86
CA LEU A 105 5.66 -19.14 -27.36
C LEU A 105 5.85 -19.39 -25.87
N LEU A 106 7.11 -19.50 -25.42
CA LEU A 106 7.44 -19.64 -24.01
C LEU A 106 7.02 -18.40 -23.24
N ALA A 107 7.37 -17.20 -23.72
CA ALA A 107 6.97 -15.94 -23.10
C ALA A 107 5.45 -15.86 -22.92
N ALA A 108 4.69 -16.17 -23.98
CA ALA A 108 3.23 -16.17 -23.93
C ALA A 108 2.67 -17.26 -23.00
N SER A 109 3.29 -18.44 -22.94
CA SER A 109 2.89 -19.52 -22.03
C SER A 109 3.09 -19.13 -20.57
N LEU A 110 4.23 -18.52 -20.24
CA LEU A 110 4.55 -18.01 -18.91
C LEU A 110 3.59 -16.89 -18.49
N ALA A 111 3.32 -15.94 -19.40
CA ALA A 111 2.38 -14.85 -19.14
C ALA A 111 0.96 -15.37 -18.79
N ARG A 112 0.44 -16.30 -19.60
CA ARG A 112 -0.86 -16.96 -19.32
C ARG A 112 -0.84 -17.74 -18.02
N MET A 113 0.27 -18.40 -17.69
CA MET A 113 0.41 -19.11 -16.42
C MET A 113 0.37 -18.14 -15.23
N VAL A 114 1.10 -17.03 -15.28
CA VAL A 114 1.07 -15.99 -14.23
C VAL A 114 -0.34 -15.47 -14.01
N LEU A 115 -1.07 -15.14 -15.08
CA LEU A 115 -2.47 -14.70 -14.99
C LEU A 115 -3.37 -15.75 -14.33
N ARG A 116 -3.30 -17.01 -14.77
CA ARG A 116 -4.11 -18.10 -14.18
C ARG A 116 -3.83 -18.28 -12.69
N GLU A 117 -2.56 -18.22 -12.30
CA GLU A 117 -2.17 -18.37 -10.90
C GLU A 117 -2.60 -17.18 -10.04
N LEU A 118 -2.48 -15.96 -10.56
CA LEU A 118 -2.97 -14.74 -9.88
C LEU A 118 -4.48 -14.79 -9.64
N MET A 119 -5.25 -15.21 -10.65
CA MET A 119 -6.71 -15.34 -10.55
C MET A 119 -7.16 -16.55 -9.74
N SER A 120 -6.24 -17.43 -9.33
CA SER A 120 -6.59 -18.59 -8.53
C SER A 120 -6.92 -18.23 -7.08
N GLN A 121 -7.72 -19.07 -6.42
CA GLN A 121 -8.06 -18.93 -4.99
C GLN A 121 -6.90 -19.30 -4.05
N ARG A 122 -5.75 -19.75 -4.58
CA ARG A 122 -4.62 -20.17 -3.76
C ARG A 122 -3.94 -18.95 -3.12
N ARG A 123 -3.60 -19.06 -1.84
CA ARG A 123 -2.79 -18.08 -1.10
C ARG A 123 -1.41 -17.94 -1.74
N LEU A 124 -0.96 -16.71 -1.98
CA LEU A 124 0.40 -16.46 -2.49
C LEU A 124 1.45 -16.70 -1.42
N ARG A 125 1.16 -16.29 -0.17
CA ARG A 125 1.99 -16.55 1.01
C ARG A 125 1.14 -17.19 2.11
N PRO A 126 0.99 -18.52 2.12
CA PRO A 126 0.26 -19.21 3.17
C PRO A 126 0.86 -18.90 4.56
N GLY A 127 0.02 -18.45 5.50
CA GLY A 127 0.45 -18.11 6.87
C GLY A 127 1.02 -16.70 7.05
N ASP A 128 1.23 -15.93 5.97
CA ASP A 128 1.75 -14.56 6.00
C ASP A 128 0.86 -13.63 5.17
N ALA A 129 -0.28 -13.21 5.74
CA ALA A 129 -1.23 -12.35 5.05
C ALA A 129 -0.66 -10.94 4.77
N VAL A 130 0.29 -10.46 5.59
CA VAL A 130 0.93 -9.16 5.40
C VAL A 130 1.87 -9.23 4.19
N GLY A 131 2.78 -10.19 4.16
CA GLY A 131 3.67 -10.37 3.02
C GLY A 131 2.93 -10.76 1.74
N GLU A 132 1.72 -11.33 1.84
CA GLU A 132 0.85 -11.55 0.68
C GLU A 132 0.40 -10.24 0.01
N ILE A 133 0.10 -9.19 0.77
CA ILE A 133 -0.18 -7.86 0.19
C ILE A 133 1.10 -7.28 -0.42
N GLU A 134 2.24 -7.40 0.26
CA GLU A 134 3.51 -6.87 -0.21
C GLU A 134 3.94 -7.51 -1.54
N ILE A 135 3.86 -8.84 -1.67
CA ILE A 135 4.19 -9.54 -2.91
C ILE A 135 3.19 -9.22 -4.03
N LEU A 136 1.90 -8.99 -3.72
CA LEU A 136 0.92 -8.54 -4.70
C LEU A 136 1.26 -7.16 -5.24
N ARG A 137 1.72 -6.24 -4.40
CA ARG A 137 2.17 -4.92 -4.83
C ARG A 137 3.39 -5.02 -5.75
N VAL A 138 4.37 -5.87 -5.41
CA VAL A 138 5.52 -6.15 -6.28
C VAL A 138 5.05 -6.66 -7.64
N LEU A 139 4.15 -7.65 -7.66
CA LEU A 139 3.61 -8.23 -8.88
C LEU A 139 2.82 -7.20 -9.69
N ALA A 140 2.04 -6.33 -9.04
CA ALA A 140 1.29 -5.27 -9.71
C ALA A 140 2.22 -4.29 -10.42
N MET A 141 3.28 -3.85 -9.74
CA MET A 141 4.27 -2.93 -10.32
C MET A 141 5.03 -3.59 -11.47
N ALA A 142 5.50 -4.83 -11.28
CA ALA A 142 6.24 -5.58 -12.28
C ALA A 142 5.39 -5.88 -13.53
N LEU A 143 4.14 -6.33 -13.35
CA LEU A 143 3.23 -6.63 -14.47
C LEU A 143 2.78 -5.35 -15.19
N THR A 144 2.59 -4.25 -14.46
CA THR A 144 2.30 -2.94 -15.09
C THR A 144 3.49 -2.45 -15.92
N ALA A 145 4.72 -2.60 -15.43
CA ALA A 145 5.93 -2.21 -16.16
C ALA A 145 6.17 -3.04 -17.42
N THR A 146 5.60 -4.25 -17.49
CA THR A 146 5.72 -5.18 -18.63
C THR A 146 4.50 -5.15 -19.56
N ALA A 147 3.54 -4.24 -19.29
CA ALA A 147 2.34 -4.08 -20.09
C ALA A 147 2.69 -3.67 -21.52
N GLY A 148 1.99 -4.25 -22.50
CA GLY A 148 2.26 -4.07 -23.93
C GLY A 148 3.34 -5.00 -24.48
N ARG A 149 4.13 -5.65 -23.62
CA ARG A 149 5.15 -6.63 -24.02
C ARG A 149 4.70 -8.06 -23.74
N LEU A 150 4.38 -8.37 -22.48
CA LEU A 150 3.99 -9.72 -22.05
C LEU A 150 2.48 -9.89 -21.97
N LEU A 151 1.80 -8.84 -21.51
CA LEU A 151 0.37 -8.79 -21.23
C LEU A 151 -0.16 -7.42 -21.61
N THR A 152 -1.44 -7.32 -21.93
CA THR A 152 -2.12 -6.03 -22.04
C THR A 152 -2.40 -5.44 -20.67
N LEU A 153 -2.55 -4.12 -20.59
CA LEU A 153 -2.91 -3.45 -19.32
C LEU A 153 -4.27 -3.94 -18.80
N GLU A 154 -5.21 -4.23 -19.70
CA GLU A 154 -6.56 -4.73 -19.37
C GLU A 154 -6.51 -6.13 -18.73
N GLU A 155 -5.68 -7.04 -19.25
CA GLU A 155 -5.48 -8.36 -18.65
C GLU A 155 -4.89 -8.25 -17.24
N VAL A 156 -3.90 -7.37 -17.05
CA VAL A 156 -3.30 -7.12 -15.73
C VAL A 156 -4.36 -6.57 -14.77
N GLN A 157 -5.12 -5.54 -15.18
CA GLN A 157 -6.19 -4.98 -14.36
C GLN A 157 -7.23 -6.02 -13.98
N THR A 158 -7.69 -6.83 -14.94
CA THR A 158 -8.67 -7.90 -14.72
C THR A 158 -8.17 -8.92 -13.69
N ALA A 159 -6.91 -9.36 -13.80
CA ALA A 159 -6.32 -10.29 -12.84
C ALA A 159 -6.24 -9.73 -11.42
N PHE A 160 -5.89 -8.44 -11.26
CA PHE A 160 -5.85 -7.80 -9.95
C PHE A 160 -7.25 -7.53 -9.37
N ILE A 161 -8.25 -7.27 -10.20
CA ILE A 161 -9.66 -7.20 -9.76
C ILE A 161 -10.11 -8.56 -9.24
N GLU A 162 -9.81 -9.64 -9.95
CA GLU A 162 -10.17 -11.00 -9.52
C GLU A 162 -9.45 -11.38 -8.23
N ARG A 163 -8.12 -11.15 -8.16
CA ARG A 163 -7.31 -11.42 -6.97
C ARG A 163 -7.83 -10.67 -5.74
N SER A 164 -8.25 -9.42 -5.93
CA SER A 164 -8.74 -8.56 -4.85
C SER A 164 -9.98 -9.10 -4.16
N LYS A 165 -10.78 -9.97 -4.79
CA LYS A 165 -11.93 -10.63 -4.15
C LYS A 165 -11.50 -11.47 -2.95
N GLY A 166 -10.37 -12.19 -3.06
CA GLY A 166 -9.81 -12.98 -1.97
C GLY A 166 -9.27 -12.13 -0.83
N LEU A 167 -8.74 -10.93 -1.12
CA LEU A 167 -8.19 -10.02 -0.09
C LEU A 167 -9.26 -9.41 0.81
N VAL A 168 -10.49 -9.30 0.32
CA VAL A 168 -11.62 -8.74 1.08
C VAL A 168 -12.51 -9.81 1.70
N ALA A 169 -12.16 -11.09 1.52
CA ALA A 169 -12.85 -12.21 2.15
C ALA A 169 -12.56 -12.26 3.65
N ALA A 170 -13.54 -12.74 4.42
CA ALA A 170 -13.50 -12.69 5.89
C ALA A 170 -12.32 -13.47 6.49
N ASP A 171 -11.96 -14.62 5.91
CA ASP A 171 -10.83 -15.45 6.33
C ASP A 171 -9.48 -14.75 6.10
N PHE A 172 -9.32 -14.07 4.95
CA PHE A 172 -8.12 -13.29 4.69
C PHE A 172 -8.02 -12.10 5.64
N VAL A 173 -9.09 -11.32 5.78
CA VAL A 173 -9.11 -10.14 6.66
C VAL A 173 -8.82 -10.53 8.11
N ALA A 174 -9.44 -11.61 8.60
CA ALA A 174 -9.17 -12.14 9.94
C ALA A 174 -7.70 -12.52 10.13
N ALA A 175 -7.09 -13.21 9.16
CA ALA A 175 -5.68 -13.54 9.20
C ALA A 175 -4.78 -12.29 9.12
N TYR A 176 -5.19 -11.27 8.36
CA TYR A 176 -4.41 -10.05 8.13
C TYR A 176 -4.37 -9.11 9.34
N VAL A 177 -5.42 -9.11 10.16
CA VAL A 177 -5.48 -8.29 11.38
C VAL A 177 -5.15 -9.05 12.68
N LYS A 178 -4.94 -10.37 12.59
CA LYS A 178 -4.76 -11.25 13.75
C LYS A 178 -3.69 -10.77 14.74
N ASP A 179 -2.55 -10.32 14.24
CA ASP A 179 -1.39 -9.93 15.05
C ASP A 179 -1.38 -8.42 15.38
N CYS A 180 -2.51 -7.74 15.25
CA CYS A 180 -2.62 -6.34 15.64
C CYS A 180 -2.66 -6.21 17.16
N THR A 181 -1.74 -5.42 17.71
CA THR A 181 -1.64 -5.17 19.17
C THR A 181 -2.65 -4.15 19.69
N SER A 182 -3.27 -3.38 18.80
CA SER A 182 -4.25 -2.32 19.12
C SER A 182 -5.27 -2.20 18.01
N VAL A 183 -6.46 -1.67 18.33
CA VAL A 183 -7.53 -1.50 17.33
C VAL A 183 -7.23 -0.31 16.41
N LEU A 184 -6.44 0.66 16.87
CA LEU A 184 -5.87 1.68 15.99
C LEU A 184 -4.97 1.06 14.92
N PHE A 185 -4.08 0.13 15.30
CA PHE A 185 -3.20 -0.56 14.35
C PHE A 185 -3.99 -1.47 13.40
N GLU A 186 -5.08 -2.06 13.86
CA GLU A 186 -6.05 -2.77 13.01
C GLU A 186 -6.65 -1.83 11.94
N ALA A 187 -7.12 -0.64 12.32
CA ALA A 187 -7.67 0.34 11.38
C ALA A 187 -6.60 0.85 10.38
N GLU A 188 -5.36 1.04 10.82
CA GLU A 188 -4.23 1.36 9.94
C GLU A 188 -3.95 0.24 8.93
N ARG A 189 -3.94 -1.03 9.37
CA ARG A 189 -3.79 -2.18 8.47
C ARG A 189 -4.93 -2.25 7.46
N LEU A 190 -6.17 -2.08 7.90
CA LEU A 190 -7.35 -2.07 7.01
C LEU A 190 -7.32 -0.90 6.02
N THR A 191 -6.75 0.24 6.40
CA THR A 191 -6.51 1.37 5.47
C THR A 191 -5.49 0.97 4.39
N ARG A 192 -4.40 0.28 4.76
CA ARG A 192 -3.46 -0.29 3.77
C ARG A 192 -4.10 -1.36 2.89
N LEU A 193 -5.01 -2.17 3.43
CA LEU A 193 -5.79 -3.12 2.62
C LEU A 193 -6.62 -2.37 1.57
N CYS A 194 -7.28 -1.27 1.97
CA CYS A 194 -8.03 -0.43 1.03
C CYS A 194 -7.13 0.09 -0.10
N GLU A 195 -5.90 0.54 0.19
CA GLU A 195 -4.92 0.98 -0.82
C GLU A 195 -4.58 -0.11 -1.85
N ASN A 196 -4.40 -1.35 -1.41
CA ASN A 196 -3.89 -2.45 -2.23
C ASN A 196 -4.97 -3.27 -2.97
N VAL A 197 -6.25 -2.99 -2.72
CA VAL A 197 -7.37 -3.62 -3.40
C VAL A 197 -7.71 -2.87 -4.70
N THR A 198 -7.99 -3.62 -5.77
CA THR A 198 -8.36 -3.09 -7.09
C THR A 198 -9.80 -3.43 -7.46
N GLY A 199 -10.48 -2.53 -8.15
CA GLY A 199 -11.86 -2.69 -8.62
C GLY A 199 -12.88 -2.08 -7.65
N ALA A 200 -13.89 -1.40 -8.21
CA ALA A 200 -14.85 -0.63 -7.42
C ALA A 200 -15.57 -1.48 -6.37
N ALA A 201 -16.09 -2.66 -6.73
CA ALA A 201 -16.79 -3.54 -5.79
C ALA A 201 -15.88 -4.01 -4.62
N ASN A 202 -14.62 -4.31 -4.91
CA ASN A 202 -13.66 -4.74 -3.90
C ASN A 202 -13.24 -3.56 -3.00
N LYS A 203 -13.02 -2.36 -3.57
CA LYS A 203 -12.78 -1.12 -2.79
C LYS A 203 -13.92 -0.87 -1.81
N ARG A 204 -15.18 -1.04 -2.26
CA ARG A 204 -16.34 -0.94 -1.38
C ARG A 204 -16.35 -2.01 -0.28
N ALA A 205 -15.94 -3.23 -0.58
CA ALA A 205 -15.84 -4.29 0.41
C ALA A 205 -14.75 -4.03 1.46
N ALA A 206 -13.57 -3.58 1.03
CA ALA A 206 -12.49 -3.16 1.93
C ALA A 206 -12.91 -1.98 2.81
N ALA A 207 -13.59 -0.98 2.24
CA ALA A 207 -14.13 0.15 2.97
C ALA A 207 -15.12 -0.28 4.07
N ARG A 208 -15.98 -1.27 3.82
CA ARG A 208 -16.89 -1.81 4.85
C ARG A 208 -16.16 -2.41 6.05
N TRP A 209 -15.03 -3.11 5.82
CA TRP A 209 -14.22 -3.63 6.93
C TRP A 209 -13.62 -2.51 7.76
N LEU A 210 -13.07 -1.48 7.10
CA LEU A 210 -12.50 -0.31 7.77
C LEU A 210 -13.57 0.46 8.55
N ASP A 211 -14.72 0.74 7.92
CA ASP A 211 -15.86 1.43 8.53
C ASP A 211 -16.36 0.70 9.78
N ALA A 212 -16.57 -0.62 9.68
CA ALA A 212 -16.96 -1.45 10.81
C ALA A 212 -15.93 -1.42 11.95
N CYS A 213 -14.63 -1.35 11.64
CA CYS A 213 -13.58 -1.23 12.64
C CYS A 213 -13.63 0.13 13.36
N VAL A 214 -13.65 1.25 12.61
CA VAL A 214 -13.60 2.60 13.20
C VAL A 214 -14.89 3.01 13.89
N ALA A 215 -16.04 2.50 13.43
CA ALA A 215 -17.35 2.74 14.04
C ALA A 215 -17.63 1.81 15.23
N SER A 216 -16.73 0.86 15.52
CA SER A 216 -16.93 -0.08 16.64
C SER A 216 -16.79 0.60 18.00
N LEU A 217 -17.61 0.15 18.95
CA LEU A 217 -17.48 0.55 20.36
C LEU A 217 -16.09 0.22 20.92
N ARG A 218 -15.46 -0.87 20.43
CA ARG A 218 -14.10 -1.27 20.82
C ARG A 218 -13.08 -0.21 20.43
N PHE A 219 -13.13 0.28 19.18
CA PHE A 219 -12.26 1.37 18.71
C PHE A 219 -12.47 2.63 19.55
N GLU A 220 -13.74 3.03 19.76
CA GLU A 220 -14.04 4.20 20.58
C GLU A 220 -13.51 4.05 22.01
N THR A 221 -13.74 2.91 22.66
CA THR A 221 -13.36 2.67 24.05
C THR A 221 -11.84 2.70 24.23
N GLU A 222 -11.09 2.03 23.35
CA GLU A 222 -9.63 2.01 23.40
C GLU A 222 -9.05 3.40 23.12
N MET A 223 -9.59 4.10 22.13
CA MET A 223 -9.18 5.46 21.81
C MET A 223 -9.53 6.47 22.90
N ARG A 224 -10.55 6.22 23.72
CA ARG A 224 -10.92 7.06 24.87
C ARG A 224 -10.28 6.61 26.18
N ALA A 225 -9.57 5.48 26.20
CA ALA A 225 -9.00 4.91 27.42
C ALA A 225 -8.17 5.93 28.21
N ARG A 226 -8.31 5.89 29.53
CA ARG A 226 -7.61 6.77 30.49
C ARG A 226 -6.71 5.97 31.44
N THR A 227 -6.33 4.75 31.06
CA THR A 227 -5.51 3.87 31.88
C THR A 227 -4.08 4.40 32.04
N PRO A 228 -3.41 4.13 33.17
CA PRO A 228 -1.99 4.41 33.33
C PRO A 228 -1.19 3.77 32.18
N GLY A 229 -0.36 4.55 31.49
CA GLY A 229 0.39 4.11 30.31
C GLY A 229 -0.31 4.33 28.97
N ALA A 230 -1.58 4.75 28.95
CA ALA A 230 -2.26 5.14 27.71
C ALA A 230 -1.64 6.41 27.11
N PRO A 231 -1.56 6.54 25.77
CA PRO A 231 -1.04 7.75 25.14
C PRO A 231 -1.85 8.99 25.53
N PRO A 232 -1.19 10.14 25.77
CA PRO A 232 -1.88 11.38 26.10
C PRO A 232 -2.86 11.79 25.00
N PRO A 233 -3.96 12.51 25.33
CA PRO A 233 -5.03 12.85 24.39
C PRO A 233 -4.54 13.49 23.08
N GLY A 234 -3.55 14.39 23.16
CA GLY A 234 -2.95 15.01 21.97
C GLY A 234 -2.32 14.00 21.00
N GLN A 235 -1.61 12.99 21.49
CA GLN A 235 -1.02 11.95 20.64
C GLN A 235 -2.09 11.08 19.98
N ARG A 236 -3.17 10.78 20.71
CA ARG A 236 -4.32 10.04 20.15
C ARG A 236 -5.01 10.81 19.03
N LEU A 237 -5.21 12.12 19.21
CA LEU A 237 -5.75 12.99 18.15
C LEU A 237 -4.83 13.04 16.93
N MET A 238 -3.51 13.13 17.13
CA MET A 238 -2.55 13.07 16.03
C MET A 238 -2.65 11.74 15.27
N ALA A 239 -2.75 10.62 15.97
CA ALA A 239 -2.91 9.31 15.34
C ALA A 239 -4.21 9.20 14.51
N LEU A 240 -5.32 9.75 15.00
CA LEU A 240 -6.57 9.82 14.22
C LEU A 240 -6.43 10.72 12.97
N ALA A 241 -5.65 11.80 13.06
CA ALA A 241 -5.37 12.68 11.93
C ALA A 241 -4.52 11.97 10.85
N GLU A 242 -3.50 11.23 11.27
CA GLU A 242 -2.68 10.37 10.39
C GLU A 242 -3.57 9.33 9.68
N LEU A 243 -4.43 8.65 10.45
CA LEU A 243 -5.37 7.67 9.90
C LEU A 243 -6.31 8.31 8.87
N GLN A 244 -6.95 9.46 9.18
CA GLN A 244 -7.78 10.19 8.21
C GLN A 244 -7.01 10.55 6.93
N ARG A 245 -5.73 10.93 7.03
CA ARG A 245 -4.88 11.19 5.85
C ARG A 245 -4.61 9.92 5.05
N GLY A 246 -4.40 8.79 5.71
CA GLY A 246 -4.32 7.47 5.06
C GLY A 246 -5.60 7.14 4.30
N VAL A 247 -6.76 7.31 4.93
CA VAL A 247 -8.07 7.04 4.32
C VAL A 247 -8.30 7.89 3.06
N ARG A 248 -7.94 9.18 3.09
CA ARG A 248 -8.02 10.05 1.90
C ARG A 248 -7.13 9.58 0.75
N LYS A 249 -6.02 8.90 1.04
CA LYS A 249 -5.09 8.36 0.05
C LYS A 249 -5.42 6.93 -0.39
N ALA A 250 -6.38 6.27 0.27
CA ALA A 250 -6.72 4.87 0.02
C ALA A 250 -7.44 4.60 -1.32
N GLY A 251 -7.85 5.66 -2.04
CA GLY A 251 -8.55 5.54 -3.32
C GLY A 251 -9.95 4.93 -3.18
N LEU A 252 -10.63 5.23 -2.07
CA LEU A 252 -12.04 4.89 -1.85
C LEU A 252 -12.96 5.88 -2.59
N SER A 253 -14.23 5.53 -2.73
CA SER A 253 -15.22 6.49 -3.25
C SER A 253 -15.38 7.68 -2.28
N GLN A 254 -15.87 8.81 -2.78
CA GLN A 254 -16.09 10.00 -1.95
C GLN A 254 -17.03 9.70 -0.77
N ARG A 255 -18.10 8.95 -1.01
CA ARG A 255 -19.08 8.57 0.02
C ARG A 255 -18.44 7.75 1.14
N GLU A 256 -17.64 6.75 0.79
CA GLU A 256 -16.98 5.86 1.76
C GLU A 256 -15.87 6.58 2.52
N THR A 257 -15.08 7.39 1.81
CA THR A 257 -14.06 8.25 2.41
C THR A 257 -14.67 9.17 3.45
N GLN A 258 -15.80 9.80 3.12
CA GLN A 258 -16.48 10.73 4.01
C GLN A 258 -17.05 10.04 5.25
N GLY A 259 -17.70 8.88 5.08
CA GLY A 259 -18.24 8.12 6.23
C GLY A 259 -17.17 7.74 7.25
N VAL A 260 -16.03 7.23 6.79
CA VAL A 260 -14.90 6.88 7.67
C VAL A 260 -14.29 8.13 8.33
N ILE A 261 -14.14 9.24 7.58
CA ILE A 261 -13.64 10.51 8.13
C ILE A 261 -14.56 11.04 9.23
N GLU A 262 -15.87 10.98 9.04
CA GLU A 262 -16.87 11.42 10.03
C GLU A 262 -16.82 10.58 11.29
N ALA A 263 -16.73 9.25 11.16
CA ALA A 263 -16.58 8.34 12.31
C ALA A 263 -15.31 8.66 13.12
N LEU A 264 -14.16 8.82 12.44
CA LEU A 264 -12.91 9.20 13.09
C LEU A 264 -12.98 10.58 13.76
N GLY A 265 -13.67 11.54 13.12
CA GLY A 265 -13.92 12.87 13.66
C GLY A 265 -14.77 12.85 14.93
N ALA A 266 -15.81 12.02 14.97
CA ALA A 266 -16.66 11.82 16.14
C ALA A 266 -15.87 11.27 17.33
N VAL A 267 -15.06 10.23 17.12
CA VAL A 267 -14.17 9.67 18.16
C VAL A 267 -13.17 10.72 18.66
N GLY A 268 -12.55 11.48 17.74
CA GLY A 268 -11.69 12.60 18.11
C GLY A 268 -12.42 13.64 18.97
N GLY A 269 -13.67 13.97 18.60
CA GLY A 269 -14.53 14.89 19.35
C GLY A 269 -14.80 14.44 20.77
N SER A 270 -14.99 13.14 20.98
CA SER A 270 -15.14 12.54 22.30
C SER A 270 -13.85 12.63 23.13
N ILE A 271 -12.69 12.30 22.54
CA ILE A 271 -11.37 12.43 23.20
C ILE A 271 -11.13 13.87 23.65
N GLU A 272 -11.41 14.84 22.77
CA GLU A 272 -11.23 16.26 23.07
C GLU A 272 -12.18 16.70 24.18
N ALA A 273 -13.47 16.32 24.14
CA ALA A 273 -14.44 16.68 25.18
C ALA A 273 -14.03 16.12 26.55
N ASP A 274 -13.56 14.87 26.56
CA ASP A 274 -13.11 14.13 27.73
C ASP A 274 -11.90 14.79 28.41
N ALA A 275 -10.95 15.26 27.60
CA ALA A 275 -9.72 15.90 28.05
C ALA A 275 -9.85 17.42 28.22
N ARG A 276 -10.84 18.06 27.60
CA ARG A 276 -10.96 19.52 27.43
C ARG A 276 -9.69 20.14 26.84
N LEU A 277 -9.07 19.46 25.87
CA LEU A 277 -7.73 19.79 25.39
C LEU A 277 -7.67 21.21 24.78
N THR A 278 -8.66 21.60 23.98
CA THR A 278 -8.70 22.93 23.35
C THR A 278 -8.77 24.05 24.39
N ALA A 279 -9.57 23.87 25.44
CA ALA A 279 -9.68 24.80 26.55
C ALA A 279 -8.39 24.87 27.39
N GLN A 280 -7.71 23.74 27.61
CA GLN A 280 -6.42 23.71 28.30
C GLN A 280 -5.34 24.44 27.48
N LEU A 281 -5.28 24.22 26.17
CA LEU A 281 -4.34 24.90 25.26
C LEU A 281 -4.55 26.42 25.26
N ALA A 282 -5.80 26.89 25.25
CA ALA A 282 -6.10 28.32 25.33
C ALA A 282 -5.62 28.95 26.66
N ARG A 283 -5.65 28.20 27.76
CA ARG A 283 -5.27 28.65 29.11
C ARG A 283 -3.80 28.40 29.47
N ALA A 284 -3.07 27.66 28.65
CA ALA A 284 -1.68 27.29 28.92
C ALA A 284 -0.80 28.54 29.20
N PRO A 285 0.19 28.48 30.11
CA PRO A 285 1.06 29.62 30.43
C PRO A 285 2.19 29.80 29.40
N VAL A 286 1.83 29.83 28.11
CA VAL A 286 2.77 30.02 26.98
C VAL A 286 2.41 31.29 26.19
N PRO A 287 3.35 31.88 25.42
CA PRO A 287 3.08 33.06 24.62
C PRO A 287 1.87 32.91 23.69
N VAL A 288 1.10 33.98 23.52
CA VAL A 288 -0.14 34.00 22.71
C VAL A 288 0.09 33.49 21.27
N PRO A 289 1.15 33.89 20.53
CA PRO A 289 1.39 33.36 19.19
C PRO A 289 1.58 31.84 19.17
N GLN A 290 2.21 31.27 20.21
CA GLN A 290 2.41 29.83 20.33
C GLN A 290 1.09 29.10 20.59
N LYS A 291 0.22 29.64 21.46
CA LYS A 291 -1.14 29.09 21.67
C LYS A 291 -1.93 29.06 20.37
N LEU A 292 -1.89 30.19 19.65
CA LEU A 292 -2.63 30.35 18.40
C LEU A 292 -2.09 29.40 17.32
N ALA A 293 -0.78 29.21 17.22
CA ALA A 293 -0.18 28.22 16.33
C ALA A 293 -0.75 26.81 16.56
N VAL A 294 -0.76 26.35 17.81
CA VAL A 294 -1.22 24.99 18.14
C VAL A 294 -2.73 24.83 17.87
N LEU A 295 -3.54 25.82 18.25
CA LEU A 295 -4.99 25.78 17.98
C LEU A 295 -5.30 25.83 16.49
N LEU A 296 -4.57 26.61 15.70
CA LEU A 296 -4.75 26.69 14.26
C LEU A 296 -4.31 25.39 13.54
N ARG A 297 -3.21 24.75 13.96
CA ARG A 297 -2.81 23.44 13.42
C ARG A 297 -3.84 22.35 13.74
N LEU A 298 -4.43 22.39 14.94
CA LEU A 298 -5.50 21.49 15.32
C LEU A 298 -6.77 21.75 14.49
N ALA A 299 -7.12 23.02 14.25
CA ALA A 299 -8.24 23.42 13.39
C ALA A 299 -8.03 23.08 11.91
N ALA A 300 -6.78 23.10 11.43
CA ALA A 300 -6.42 22.73 10.05
C ALA A 300 -6.38 21.21 9.83
N GLY A 301 -6.54 20.40 10.89
CA GLY A 301 -6.48 18.94 10.81
C GLY A 301 -5.06 18.38 10.72
N GLU A 302 -4.03 19.17 11.07
CA GLU A 302 -2.64 18.72 11.06
C GLU A 302 -2.33 17.84 12.28
N THR A 303 -2.82 18.26 13.46
CA THR A 303 -2.52 17.63 14.76
C THR A 303 -3.75 16.97 15.40
N GLY A 304 -4.88 16.91 14.69
CA GLY A 304 -6.10 16.23 15.13
C GLY A 304 -7.02 15.96 13.95
N PRO A 305 -8.01 15.07 14.10
CA PRO A 305 -8.93 14.75 13.01
C PRO A 305 -9.84 15.95 12.70
N SER A 306 -10.26 16.06 11.44
CA SER A 306 -11.31 17.00 11.04
C SER A 306 -12.64 16.65 11.72
N GLY A 307 -13.53 17.64 11.85
CA GLY A 307 -14.83 17.49 12.52
C GLY A 307 -14.86 18.23 13.87
N PRO A 308 -15.54 17.69 14.91
CA PRO A 308 -15.81 18.43 16.15
C PRO A 308 -14.57 19.02 16.84
N VAL A 309 -13.43 18.32 16.80
CA VAL A 309 -12.16 18.80 17.39
C VAL A 309 -11.65 20.05 16.68
N ALA A 310 -11.64 20.01 15.35
CA ALA A 310 -11.19 21.11 14.51
C ALA A 310 -12.09 22.34 14.69
N GLU A 311 -13.41 22.15 14.77
CA GLU A 311 -14.37 23.23 14.99
C GLU A 311 -14.22 23.88 16.38
N ARG A 312 -13.99 23.10 17.44
CA ARG A 312 -13.72 23.65 18.78
C ARG A 312 -12.39 24.40 18.82
N ALA A 313 -11.34 23.85 18.21
CA ALA A 313 -10.03 24.49 18.14
C ALA A 313 -10.10 25.84 17.38
N ARG A 314 -10.86 25.88 16.28
CA ARG A 314 -11.17 27.09 15.53
C ARG A 314 -11.90 28.13 16.39
N ALA A 315 -12.94 27.71 17.12
CA ALA A 315 -13.70 28.61 17.99
C ALA A 315 -12.80 29.23 19.07
N GLU A 316 -11.94 28.42 19.71
CA GLU A 316 -10.98 28.91 20.70
C GLU A 316 -9.91 29.82 20.10
N ALA A 317 -9.40 29.52 18.91
CA ALA A 317 -8.47 30.39 18.19
C ALA A 317 -9.08 31.78 17.90
N VAL A 318 -10.32 31.81 17.41
CA VAL A 318 -11.07 33.05 17.16
C VAL A 318 -11.31 33.83 18.45
N ARG A 319 -11.68 33.13 19.54
CA ARG A 319 -11.86 33.75 20.85
C ARG A 319 -10.57 34.38 21.35
N LEU A 320 -9.45 33.67 21.22
CA LEU A 320 -8.13 34.16 21.62
C LEU A 320 -7.72 35.39 20.80
N MET A 321 -7.89 35.39 19.47
CA MET A 321 -7.59 36.53 18.61
C MET A 321 -8.45 37.78 18.87
N ARG A 322 -9.65 37.61 19.44
CA ARG A 322 -10.55 38.71 19.78
C ARG A 322 -10.26 39.32 21.14
N ALA A 323 -9.49 38.66 22.01
CA ALA A 323 -9.17 39.17 23.33
C ALA A 323 -8.23 40.39 23.24
N PRO A 324 -8.48 41.47 24.02
CA PRO A 324 -7.70 42.71 23.94
C PRO A 324 -6.22 42.49 24.27
N ASP A 325 -5.92 41.71 25.31
CA ASP A 325 -4.54 41.40 25.72
C ASP A 325 -3.80 40.57 24.65
N ALA A 326 -4.51 39.67 23.99
CA ALA A 326 -3.96 38.86 22.91
C ALA A 326 -3.68 39.70 21.66
N ARG A 327 -4.55 40.67 21.33
CA ARG A 327 -4.31 41.62 20.24
C ARG A 327 -3.08 42.49 20.49
N ALA A 328 -2.92 42.98 21.73
CA ALA A 328 -1.74 43.74 22.14
C ALA A 328 -0.46 42.90 22.06
N ALA A 329 -0.50 41.64 22.49
CA ALA A 329 0.62 40.71 22.38
C ALA A 329 0.97 40.39 20.92
N LEU A 330 -0.03 40.19 20.06
CA LEU A 330 0.17 39.92 18.62
C LEU A 330 0.68 41.15 17.86
N SER A 331 0.27 42.37 18.23
CA SER A 331 0.79 43.60 17.64
C SER A 331 2.23 43.89 18.05
N ALA A 332 2.65 43.43 19.24
CA ALA A 332 4.03 43.51 19.70
C ALA A 332 4.98 42.53 18.97
N GLU A 333 4.46 41.46 18.35
CA GLU A 333 5.24 40.46 17.63
C GLU A 333 4.79 40.25 16.15
N PRO A 334 5.00 41.24 15.24
CA PRO A 334 4.51 41.16 13.86
C PRO A 334 5.05 39.97 13.05
N ARG A 335 6.30 39.54 13.33
CA ARG A 335 6.91 38.38 12.67
C ARG A 335 6.20 37.07 13.01
N ALA A 336 5.70 36.93 14.25
CA ALA A 336 4.97 35.75 14.67
C ALA A 336 3.60 35.67 13.96
N VAL A 337 2.93 36.81 13.76
CA VAL A 337 1.68 36.88 13.00
C VAL A 337 1.88 36.49 11.53
N GLN A 338 2.99 36.92 10.90
CA GLN A 338 3.31 36.51 9.53
C GLN A 338 3.48 35.00 9.40
N ALA A 339 4.11 34.34 10.37
CA ALA A 339 4.27 32.88 10.39
C ALA A 339 2.94 32.13 10.57
N LEU A 340 1.93 32.76 11.18
CA LEU A 340 0.61 32.17 11.38
C LEU A 340 -0.33 32.36 10.18
N ARG A 341 -0.03 33.27 9.26
CA ARG A 341 -0.90 33.62 8.12
C ARG A 341 -1.29 32.41 7.25
N PRO A 342 -0.38 31.48 6.89
CA PRO A 342 -0.76 30.30 6.10
C PRO A 342 -1.76 29.40 6.85
N LEU A 343 -1.59 29.24 8.16
CA LEU A 343 -2.51 28.46 8.99
C LEU A 343 -3.86 29.15 9.11
N MET A 344 -3.88 30.49 9.28
CA MET A 344 -5.10 31.28 9.29
C MET A 344 -5.86 31.20 7.97
N GLN A 345 -5.16 31.19 6.83
CA GLN A 345 -5.77 30.99 5.52
C GLN A 345 -6.30 29.56 5.35
N ALA A 346 -5.54 28.55 5.77
CA ALA A 346 -5.95 27.14 5.70
C ALA A 346 -7.24 26.87 6.48
N VAL A 347 -7.46 27.60 7.58
CA VAL A 347 -8.71 27.54 8.32
C VAL A 347 -9.75 28.53 7.79
N GLY A 348 -9.44 29.51 6.94
CA GLY A 348 -10.42 30.49 6.46
C GLY A 348 -10.71 31.63 7.44
N LEU A 349 -9.72 31.98 8.28
CA LEU A 349 -9.73 33.14 9.18
C LEU A 349 -8.97 34.36 8.59
N ALA A 350 -8.28 34.18 7.47
CA ALA A 350 -7.64 35.26 6.70
C ALA A 350 -7.88 35.03 5.21
N ALA A 351 -8.05 36.11 4.45
CA ALA A 351 -8.03 36.11 2.98
C ALA A 351 -6.58 36.06 2.47
#